data_AF-A0A6G3USE8-F1
#
_entry.id   AF-A0A6G3USE8-F1
#
_cell.length_a   1.000
_cell.length_b   1.000
_cell.length_c   1.000
_cell.angle_alpha   90.00
_cell.angle_beta   90.00
_cell.angle_gamma   90.00
#
_symmetry.space_group_name_H-M   'P 1'
#
loop_
_entity.id
_entity.type
_entity.pdbx_description
1 polymer ?
#
loop_
_entity_poly.entity_id
_entity_poly.type
_entity_poly.pdbx_seq_one_letter_code
_entity_poly.pdbx_strand_id
1 'polypeptide(L)'
;VPVGVELPRHPGAAPVRAVAACGAQVSAACELEGTTDYFLRGVACAFGEALGRLREEPSGARERGTAHALAPASPAPVLFAARDEWLPARAAYGGLAARFHHAHLGTGPAQAALTVLRWRDDPLLCLDFAPAVIRRAAAVRLVAEVRHVLGALVRARAWAPVDDLLARSGAPGTAPFPAAGTVPLPLC
;
A
#
# COMPACT_ATOMS: atom_id res chain seq x y z
N VAL A 1 1.53 14.32 -1.00
CA VAL A 1 1.74 13.35 0.11
C VAL A 1 2.48 12.13 -0.43
N PRO A 2 3.63 11.72 0.16
CA PRO A 2 4.35 10.53 -0.27
C PRO A 2 3.66 9.25 0.25
N VAL A 3 3.38 8.32 -0.65
CA VAL A 3 2.85 6.99 -0.35
C VAL A 3 3.86 5.97 -0.81
N GLY A 4 4.25 5.06 0.07
CA GLY A 4 5.06 3.91 -0.32
C GLY A 4 4.19 2.95 -1.12
N VAL A 5 4.66 2.46 -2.24
CA VAL A 5 3.94 1.53 -3.11
C VAL A 5 4.75 0.25 -3.19
N GLU A 6 4.16 -0.87 -2.77
CA GLU A 6 4.76 -2.19 -2.92
C GLU A 6 4.27 -2.87 -4.19
N LEU A 7 5.22 -3.39 -4.97
CA LEU A 7 4.95 -4.00 -6.27
C LEU A 7 5.74 -5.30 -6.43
N PRO A 8 5.16 -6.32 -7.09
CA PRO A 8 5.93 -7.48 -7.50
C PRO A 8 6.95 -7.08 -8.58
N ARG A 9 8.23 -7.31 -8.30
CA ARG A 9 9.28 -7.41 -9.30
C ARG A 9 9.00 -8.70 -10.06
N HIS A 10 8.49 -8.61 -11.28
CA HIS A 10 8.45 -9.77 -12.14
C HIS A 10 9.89 -10.16 -12.49
N PRO A 11 10.40 -11.34 -12.08
CA PRO A 11 11.47 -11.95 -12.83
C PRO A 11 10.93 -12.11 -14.26
N GLY A 12 11.74 -11.83 -15.27
CA GLY A 12 11.33 -12.04 -16.67
C GLY A 12 10.83 -13.46 -16.91
N ALA A 13 10.33 -13.74 -18.12
CA ALA A 13 9.66 -15.01 -18.52
C ALA A 13 10.44 -16.33 -18.28
N ALA A 14 11.63 -16.28 -17.68
CA ALA A 14 12.34 -17.45 -17.20
C ALA A 14 11.56 -18.15 -16.05
N PRO A 15 11.44 -19.48 -16.06
CA PRO A 15 10.75 -20.21 -15.01
C PRO A 15 11.46 -19.99 -13.67
N VAL A 16 10.75 -19.36 -12.74
CA VAL A 16 11.20 -19.14 -11.37
C VAL A 16 11.29 -20.50 -10.67
N ARG A 17 12.47 -21.11 -10.70
CA ARG A 17 12.76 -22.39 -10.01
C ARG A 17 13.14 -22.21 -8.54
N ALA A 18 13.20 -20.97 -8.05
CA ALA A 18 13.60 -20.65 -6.68
C ALA A 18 12.58 -19.73 -6.00
N VAL A 19 12.28 -20.01 -4.74
CA VAL A 19 11.51 -19.10 -3.88
C VAL A 19 12.42 -17.91 -3.56
N ALA A 20 12.10 -16.73 -4.08
CA ALA A 20 12.85 -15.50 -3.84
C ALA A 20 11.92 -14.36 -3.45
N ALA A 21 12.43 -13.43 -2.63
CA ALA A 21 11.73 -12.20 -2.32
C ALA A 21 11.72 -11.29 -3.56
N CYS A 22 10.56 -11.17 -4.19
CA CYS A 22 10.36 -10.37 -5.40
C CYS A 22 9.66 -9.03 -5.13
N GLY A 23 9.56 -8.54 -3.89
CA GLY A 23 8.95 -7.24 -3.61
C GLY A 23 9.89 -6.06 -3.93
N ALA A 24 9.36 -5.01 -4.55
CA ALA A 24 9.98 -3.68 -4.58
C ALA A 24 9.09 -2.68 -3.84
N GLN A 25 9.70 -1.66 -3.23
CA GLN A 25 8.98 -0.50 -2.73
C GLN A 25 9.48 0.76 -3.46
N VAL A 26 8.56 1.63 -3.84
CA VAL A 26 8.83 2.94 -4.45
C VAL A 26 7.92 3.99 -3.84
N SER A 27 8.36 5.25 -3.80
CA SER A 27 7.51 6.36 -3.32
C SER A 27 6.76 7.00 -4.49
N ALA A 28 5.44 7.15 -4.35
CA ALA A 28 4.59 7.94 -5.23
C ALA A 28 4.19 9.23 -4.52
N ALA A 29 4.43 10.39 -5.16
CA ALA A 29 4.00 11.68 -4.65
C ALA A 29 2.61 12.02 -5.21
N CYS A 30 1.57 11.90 -4.39
CA CYS A 30 0.21 12.19 -4.81
C CYS A 30 -0.19 13.62 -4.39
N GLU A 31 -0.79 14.38 -5.31
CA GLU A 31 -1.42 15.67 -5.02
C GLU A 31 -2.89 15.45 -4.62
N LEU A 32 -3.39 16.25 -3.68
CA LEU A 32 -4.75 16.15 -3.13
C LEU A 32 -5.52 17.43 -3.43
N GLU A 33 -5.64 17.78 -4.71
CA GLU A 33 -6.23 19.06 -5.13
C GLU A 33 -7.07 18.89 -6.39
N GLY A 34 -7.92 19.88 -6.66
CA GLY A 34 -8.70 19.97 -7.89
C GLY A 34 -9.96 19.11 -7.91
N THR A 35 -10.39 18.77 -9.13
CA THR A 35 -11.59 17.95 -9.36
C THR A 35 -11.30 16.47 -9.16
N THR A 36 -12.34 15.67 -8.96
CA THR A 36 -12.21 14.21 -8.79
C THR A 36 -11.47 13.56 -9.97
N ASP A 37 -11.76 13.95 -11.22
CA ASP A 37 -11.05 13.44 -12.40
C ASP A 37 -9.59 13.88 -12.46
N TYR A 38 -9.31 15.16 -12.15
CA TYR A 38 -7.93 15.67 -12.09
C TYR A 38 -7.11 14.89 -11.06
N PHE A 39 -7.67 14.72 -9.86
CA PHE A 39 -7.06 13.95 -8.78
C PHE A 39 -6.77 12.50 -9.18
N LEU A 40 -7.76 11.78 -9.74
CA LEU A 40 -7.58 10.39 -10.14
C LEU A 40 -6.51 10.24 -11.23
N ARG A 41 -6.46 11.16 -12.19
CA ARG A 41 -5.40 11.19 -13.21
C ARG A 41 -4.03 11.49 -12.60
N GLY A 42 -3.95 12.46 -11.69
CA GLY A 42 -2.72 12.80 -10.98
C GLY A 42 -2.16 11.61 -10.20
N VAL A 43 -3.01 10.90 -9.46
CA VAL A 43 -2.64 9.66 -8.75
C VAL A 43 -2.15 8.59 -9.75
N ALA A 44 -2.88 8.36 -10.84
CA ALA A 44 -2.48 7.39 -11.85
C ALA A 44 -1.12 7.73 -12.48
N CYS A 45 -0.87 9.00 -12.80
CA CYS A 45 0.42 9.49 -13.30
C CYS A 45 1.54 9.27 -12.28
N ALA A 46 1.35 9.68 -11.03
CA ALA A 46 2.35 9.53 -9.97
C ALA A 46 2.75 8.05 -9.74
N PHE A 47 1.76 7.14 -9.77
CA PHE A 47 2.02 5.70 -9.70
C PHE A 47 2.73 5.18 -10.96
N GLY A 48 2.33 5.64 -12.15
CA GLY A 48 2.95 5.28 -13.42
C GLY A 48 4.43 5.69 -13.49
N GLU A 49 4.77 6.88 -13.02
CA GLU A 49 6.15 7.34 -12.91
C GLU A 49 6.96 6.53 -11.90
N ALA A 50 6.39 6.26 -10.72
CA ALA A 50 7.02 5.43 -9.70
C ALA A 50 7.31 4.01 -10.24
N LEU A 51 6.37 3.45 -11.01
CA LEU A 51 6.54 2.19 -11.72
C LEU A 51 7.62 2.24 -12.81
N GLY A 52 7.71 3.34 -13.56
CA GLY A 52 8.75 3.56 -14.57
C GLY A 52 10.15 3.51 -13.98
N ARG A 53 10.38 4.22 -12.87
CA ARG A 53 11.66 4.22 -12.14
C ARG A 53 12.09 2.82 -11.72
N LEU A 54 11.16 1.99 -11.24
CA LEU A 54 11.46 0.61 -10.85
C LEU A 54 11.90 -0.29 -12.02
N ARG A 55 11.46 0.02 -13.26
CA ARG A 55 11.81 -0.75 -14.46
C ARG A 55 13.18 -0.38 -15.03
N GLU A 56 13.56 0.89 -14.90
CA GLU A 56 14.80 1.45 -15.44
C GLU A 56 16.04 1.16 -14.56
N GLU A 57 15.85 0.70 -13.32
CA GLU A 57 16.95 0.33 -12.43
C GLU A 57 17.84 -0.79 -13.04
N PRO A 58 19.15 -0.53 -13.20
CA PRO A 58 20.04 -1.42 -13.94
C PRO A 58 20.25 -2.76 -13.22
N SER A 59 20.34 -3.80 -14.03
CA SER A 59 20.51 -5.21 -13.66
C SER A 59 21.66 -5.52 -12.69
N GLY A 60 22.63 -4.63 -12.51
CA GLY A 60 23.85 -4.88 -11.72
C GLY A 60 23.65 -4.99 -10.21
N ALA A 61 22.50 -4.56 -9.68
CA ALA A 61 22.10 -4.83 -8.31
C ALA A 61 21.37 -6.18 -8.14
N ARG A 62 21.13 -6.93 -9.24
CA ARG A 62 20.32 -8.17 -9.25
C ARG A 62 21.05 -9.42 -8.73
N GLU A 63 22.38 -9.41 -8.63
CA GLU A 63 23.16 -10.64 -8.30
C GLU A 63 23.66 -10.73 -6.86
N ARG A 64 23.53 -9.68 -6.06
CA ARG A 64 23.80 -9.81 -4.62
C ARG A 64 22.52 -10.30 -3.97
N GLY A 65 22.52 -11.57 -3.56
CA GLY A 65 21.48 -12.24 -2.76
C GLY A 65 21.31 -11.65 -1.36
N THR A 66 21.30 -10.33 -1.27
CA THR A 66 20.90 -9.56 -0.10
C THR A 66 19.77 -8.68 -0.57
N ALA A 67 18.66 -8.73 0.17
CA ALA A 67 17.55 -7.82 0.01
C ALA A 67 18.02 -6.39 0.31
N HIS A 68 18.75 -5.77 -0.61
CA HIS A 68 18.83 -4.32 -0.70
C HIS A 68 17.49 -3.88 -1.29
N ALA A 69 16.51 -3.85 -0.40
CA ALA A 69 15.43 -2.90 -0.52
C ALA A 69 16.10 -1.55 -0.79
N LEU A 70 15.77 -0.94 -1.93
CA LEU A 70 15.82 0.51 -2.06
C LEU A 70 14.78 1.03 -1.05
N ALA A 71 15.08 0.90 0.23
CA ALA A 71 14.30 1.51 1.28
C ALA A 71 14.50 3.02 1.08
N PRO A 72 13.42 3.80 0.90
CA PRO A 72 13.57 5.24 0.90
C PRO A 72 14.29 5.69 2.18
N ALA A 73 15.12 6.73 2.09
CA ALA A 73 15.91 7.25 3.23
C ALA A 73 15.07 7.56 4.48
N SER A 74 13.76 7.73 4.29
CA SER A 74 12.75 7.63 5.32
C SER A 74 11.58 6.77 4.78
N PRO A 75 11.16 5.70 5.47
CA PRO A 75 10.00 4.92 5.06
C PRO A 75 8.78 5.84 5.01
N ALA A 76 8.02 5.79 3.92
CA ALA A 76 6.74 6.47 3.86
C ALA A 76 5.87 6.01 5.05
N PRO A 77 5.16 6.91 5.74
CA PRO A 77 4.37 6.54 6.91
C PRO A 77 3.26 5.54 6.57
N VAL A 78 2.81 5.55 5.30
CA VAL A 78 1.79 4.66 4.76
C VAL A 78 2.33 3.88 3.57
N LEU A 79 2.12 2.57 3.58
CA LEU A 79 2.34 1.67 2.46
C LEU A 79 1.00 1.34 1.78
N PHE A 80 1.00 1.30 0.46
CA PHE A 80 -0.10 0.81 -0.37
C PHE A 80 0.39 -0.37 -1.21
N ALA A 81 -0.42 -1.42 -1.28
CA ALA A 81 -0.16 -2.55 -2.16
C ALA A 81 -1.46 -3.01 -2.82
N ALA A 82 -1.41 -3.29 -4.12
CA ALA A 82 -2.47 -3.99 -4.82
C ALA A 82 -1.92 -5.33 -5.32
N ARG A 83 -2.56 -6.42 -4.91
CA ARG A 83 -2.10 -7.78 -5.19
C ARG A 83 -3.24 -8.60 -5.78
N ASP A 84 -2.96 -9.29 -6.86
CA ASP A 84 -3.85 -10.34 -7.35
C ASP A 84 -3.69 -11.59 -6.48
N GLU A 85 -4.76 -12.38 -6.28
CA GLU A 85 -4.61 -13.75 -5.80
C GLU A 85 -4.08 -14.61 -6.95
N TRP A 86 -2.90 -15.21 -6.75
CA TRP A 86 -2.29 -16.14 -7.71
C TRP A 86 -2.45 -17.60 -7.26
N LEU A 87 -3.13 -17.84 -6.13
CA LEU A 87 -3.22 -19.16 -5.51
C LEU A 87 -4.64 -19.74 -5.67
N PRO A 88 -4.78 -21.04 -5.97
CA PRO A 88 -6.08 -21.69 -5.92
C PRO A 88 -6.55 -21.79 -4.46
N ALA A 89 -7.86 -21.84 -4.21
CA ALA A 89 -8.40 -21.99 -2.85
C ALA A 89 -7.90 -23.26 -2.12
N ARG A 90 -7.54 -24.29 -2.89
CA ARG A 90 -6.94 -25.55 -2.42
C ARG A 90 -5.90 -26.04 -3.42
N ALA A 91 -4.83 -26.66 -2.94
CA ALA A 91 -3.90 -27.42 -3.76
C ALA A 91 -3.74 -28.84 -3.20
N ALA A 92 -3.55 -29.81 -4.09
CA ALA A 92 -3.26 -31.18 -3.70
C ALA A 92 -1.99 -31.67 -4.41
N TYR A 93 -1.09 -32.31 -3.67
CA TYR A 93 0.13 -32.88 -4.23
C TYR A 93 0.58 -34.08 -3.39
N GLY A 94 0.78 -35.24 -4.02
CA GLY A 94 1.35 -36.42 -3.35
C GLY A 94 0.59 -36.87 -2.08
N GLY A 95 -0.74 -36.75 -2.05
CA GLY A 95 -1.57 -37.10 -0.89
C GLY A 95 -1.71 -35.98 0.17
N LEU A 96 -0.96 -34.89 0.06
CA LEU A 96 -1.15 -33.69 0.86
C LEU A 96 -2.22 -32.80 0.22
N ALA A 97 -3.15 -32.32 1.04
CA ALA A 97 -4.10 -31.28 0.69
C ALA A 97 -3.84 -30.02 1.51
N ALA A 98 -3.66 -28.90 0.83
CA ALA A 98 -3.48 -27.58 1.43
C ALA A 98 -4.69 -26.70 1.16
N ARG A 99 -5.08 -25.90 2.16
CA ARG A 99 -6.05 -24.81 2.04
C ARG A 99 -5.30 -23.50 2.26
N PHE A 100 -5.44 -22.56 1.35
CA PHE A 100 -4.79 -21.26 1.48
C PHE A 100 -5.72 -20.30 2.21
N HIS A 101 -5.13 -19.60 3.16
CA HIS A 101 -5.76 -18.53 3.92
C HIS A 101 -4.98 -17.26 3.65
N HIS A 102 -5.67 -16.13 3.70
CA HIS A 102 -5.02 -14.84 3.69
C HIS A 102 -4.05 -14.73 4.88
N ALA A 103 -2.82 -14.29 4.61
CA ALA A 103 -1.82 -14.03 5.63
C ALA A 103 -1.70 -12.52 5.87
N HIS A 104 -1.64 -12.11 7.14
CA HIS A 104 -1.28 -10.75 7.49
C HIS A 104 0.19 -10.50 7.13
N LEU A 105 0.43 -9.47 6.33
CA LEU A 105 1.77 -9.14 5.83
C LEU A 105 2.48 -8.18 6.78
N GLY A 106 1.72 -7.51 7.65
CA GLY A 106 2.22 -6.50 8.57
C GLY A 106 2.56 -5.21 7.83
N THR A 107 3.05 -4.22 8.57
CA THR A 107 3.36 -2.89 8.01
C THR A 107 4.80 -2.76 7.53
N GLY A 108 5.65 -3.76 7.78
CA GLY A 108 7.10 -3.62 7.62
C GLY A 108 7.59 -2.40 8.41
N PRO A 109 8.36 -1.48 7.79
CA PRO A 109 8.81 -0.25 8.45
C PRO A 109 7.75 0.87 8.49
N ALA A 110 6.60 0.73 7.82
CA ALA A 110 5.55 1.74 7.80
C ALA A 110 4.70 1.73 9.08
N GLN A 111 3.99 2.83 9.32
CA GLN A 111 3.06 2.95 10.45
C GLN A 111 1.72 2.26 10.14
N ALA A 112 1.32 2.28 8.86
CA ALA A 112 0.14 1.60 8.35
C ALA A 112 0.40 1.06 6.94
N ALA A 113 -0.25 -0.06 6.61
CA ALA A 113 -0.25 -0.63 5.27
C ALA A 113 -1.68 -0.91 4.84
N LEU A 114 -2.09 -0.33 3.72
CA LEU A 114 -3.36 -0.59 3.06
C LEU A 114 -3.13 -1.54 1.88
N THR A 115 -3.65 -2.76 1.98
CA THR A 115 -3.51 -3.78 0.95
C THR A 115 -4.85 -4.07 0.30
N VAL A 116 -4.93 -3.92 -1.02
CA VAL A 116 -6.05 -4.40 -1.84
C VAL A 116 -5.66 -5.77 -2.40
N LEU A 117 -6.48 -6.77 -2.13
CA LEU A 117 -6.29 -8.14 -2.60
C LEU A 117 -7.47 -8.50 -3.48
N ARG A 118 -7.22 -8.87 -4.73
CA ARG A 118 -8.26 -9.55 -5.51
C ARG A 118 -8.37 -10.98 -4.98
N TRP A 119 -9.32 -11.22 -4.08
CA TRP A 119 -9.47 -12.47 -3.36
C TRP A 119 -10.75 -13.18 -3.78
N ARG A 120 -10.61 -14.20 -4.60
CA ARG A 120 -11.74 -14.90 -5.23
C ARG A 120 -12.62 -13.88 -5.97
N ASP A 121 -13.94 -13.96 -5.76
CA ASP A 121 -14.92 -13.10 -6.42
C ASP A 121 -15.01 -11.69 -5.79
N ASP A 122 -14.44 -11.47 -4.59
CA ASP A 122 -14.58 -10.22 -3.83
C ASP A 122 -13.22 -9.60 -3.49
N PRO A 123 -12.95 -8.32 -3.85
CA PRO A 123 -11.74 -7.66 -3.41
C PRO A 123 -11.73 -7.48 -1.89
N LEU A 124 -10.68 -7.95 -1.22
CA LEU A 124 -10.43 -7.70 0.19
C LEU A 124 -9.58 -6.44 0.36
N LEU A 125 -10.03 -5.54 1.22
CA LEU A 125 -9.26 -4.38 1.67
C LEU A 125 -8.77 -4.63 3.09
N CYS A 126 -7.46 -4.75 3.27
CA CYS A 126 -6.81 -5.00 4.56
C CYS A 126 -6.04 -3.77 5.04
N LEU A 127 -6.20 -3.43 6.32
CA LEU A 127 -5.41 -2.42 7.01
C LEU A 127 -4.56 -3.10 8.08
N ASP A 128 -3.26 -3.21 7.84
CA ASP A 128 -2.28 -3.56 8.88
C ASP A 128 -1.75 -2.26 9.49
N PHE A 129 -1.49 -2.23 10.80
CA PHE A 129 -1.01 -1.03 11.49
C PHE A 129 -0.02 -1.37 12.60
N ALA A 130 0.94 -0.49 12.85
CA ALA A 130 1.88 -0.60 13.96
C ALA A 130 1.16 -0.23 15.28
N PRO A 131 0.92 -1.18 16.20
CA PRO A 131 0.12 -0.92 17.40
C PRO A 131 0.80 0.04 18.38
N ALA A 132 2.13 0.18 18.29
CA ALA A 132 2.90 1.18 19.03
C ALA A 132 2.59 2.63 18.59
N VAL A 133 2.05 2.81 17.38
CA VAL A 133 1.75 4.13 16.79
C VAL A 133 0.24 4.36 16.69
N ILE A 134 -0.50 3.35 16.23
CA ILE A 134 -1.95 3.43 15.97
C ILE A 134 -2.69 2.49 16.92
N ARG A 135 -3.55 3.06 17.78
CA ARG A 135 -4.42 2.26 18.65
C ARG A 135 -5.51 1.57 17.83
N ARG A 136 -5.93 0.37 18.28
CA ARG A 136 -7.00 -0.42 17.62
C ARG A 136 -8.28 0.38 17.35
N ALA A 137 -8.74 1.19 18.31
CA ALA A 137 -9.94 2.00 18.12
C ALA A 137 -9.78 3.05 17.00
N ALA A 138 -8.58 3.63 16.86
CA ALA A 138 -8.28 4.54 15.77
C ALA A 138 -8.20 3.81 14.42
N ALA A 139 -7.62 2.61 14.38
CA ALA A 139 -7.60 1.78 13.18
C ALA A 139 -9.01 1.40 12.70
N VAL A 140 -9.92 1.06 13.61
CA VAL A 140 -11.33 0.76 13.26
C VAL A 140 -12.02 1.98 12.64
N ARG A 141 -11.79 3.19 13.17
CA ARG A 141 -12.31 4.43 12.58
C ARG A 141 -11.71 4.68 11.19
N LEU A 142 -10.39 4.50 11.04
CA LEU A 142 -9.71 4.67 9.76
C LEU A 142 -10.29 3.75 8.68
N VAL A 143 -10.62 2.49 9.01
CA VAL A 143 -11.30 1.57 8.08
C VAL A 143 -12.67 2.11 7.67
N ALA A 144 -13.46 2.65 8.60
CA ALA A 144 -14.76 3.23 8.30
C ALA A 144 -14.64 4.47 7.40
N GLU A 145 -13.68 5.35 7.68
CA GLU A 145 -13.37 6.54 6.88
C GLU A 145 -12.94 6.16 5.46
N VAL A 146 -12.00 5.23 5.31
CA VAL A 146 -11.56 4.74 3.99
C VAL A 146 -12.74 4.17 3.20
N ARG A 147 -13.59 3.36 3.83
CA ARG A 147 -14.81 2.83 3.16
C ARG A 147 -15.76 3.95 2.74
N HIS A 148 -15.93 4.97 3.57
CA HIS A 148 -16.77 6.11 3.24
C HIS A 148 -16.21 6.90 2.05
N VAL A 149 -14.92 7.24 2.08
CA VAL A 149 -14.24 7.98 1.01
C VAL A 149 -14.28 7.20 -0.30
N LEU A 150 -14.02 5.89 -0.29
CA LEU A 150 -14.15 5.05 -1.49
C LEU A 150 -15.59 5.06 -2.02
N GLY A 151 -16.59 4.93 -1.15
CA GLY A 151 -17.99 5.03 -1.56
C GLY A 151 -18.35 6.40 -2.13
N ALA A 152 -17.80 7.48 -1.58
CA ALA A 152 -18.00 8.83 -2.07
C ALA A 152 -17.33 9.03 -3.45
N LEU A 153 -16.09 8.55 -3.63
CA LEU A 153 -15.36 8.59 -4.89
C LEU A 153 -16.12 7.87 -6.01
N VAL A 154 -16.68 6.69 -5.74
CA VAL A 154 -17.47 5.92 -6.72
C VAL A 154 -18.73 6.69 -7.19
N ARG A 155 -19.32 7.51 -6.31
CA ARG A 155 -20.53 8.31 -6.62
C ARG A 155 -20.22 9.73 -7.07
N ALA A 156 -18.96 10.15 -6.99
CA ALA A 156 -18.56 11.52 -7.26
C ALA A 156 -18.75 11.85 -8.75
N ARG A 157 -19.17 13.07 -9.03
CA ARG A 157 -19.10 13.61 -10.39
C ARG A 157 -17.64 13.93 -10.70
N ALA A 158 -17.21 13.69 -11.94
CA ALA A 158 -15.84 13.94 -12.38
C ALA A 158 -15.33 15.36 -12.06
N TRP A 159 -16.21 16.36 -12.13
CA TRP A 159 -15.91 17.77 -11.88
C TRP A 159 -16.12 18.21 -10.43
N ALA A 160 -16.58 17.33 -9.53
CA ALA A 160 -16.75 17.69 -8.13
C ALA A 160 -15.38 17.92 -7.48
N PRO A 161 -15.21 18.98 -6.67
CA PRO A 161 -14.00 19.21 -5.89
C PRO A 161 -13.70 18.04 -4.96
N VAL A 162 -12.42 17.67 -4.86
CA VAL A 162 -11.98 16.61 -3.93
C VAL A 162 -12.20 17.01 -2.47
N ASP A 163 -12.06 18.29 -2.14
CA ASP A 163 -12.32 18.80 -0.79
C ASP A 163 -13.75 18.52 -0.32
N ASP A 164 -14.73 18.55 -1.23
CA ASP A 164 -16.12 18.20 -0.89
C ASP A 164 -16.23 16.71 -0.51
N LEU A 165 -15.41 15.83 -1.08
CA LEU A 165 -15.35 14.41 -0.70
C LEU A 165 -14.72 14.24 0.68
N LEU A 166 -13.68 15.01 0.99
CA LEU A 166 -12.98 14.97 2.27
C LEU A 166 -13.84 15.57 3.40
N ALA A 167 -14.52 16.70 3.15
CA ALA A 167 -15.41 17.34 4.11
C ALA A 167 -16.60 16.43 4.49
N ARG A 168 -17.13 15.66 3.53
CA ARG A 168 -18.21 14.70 3.77
C ARG A 168 -17.76 13.45 4.52
N SER A 169 -16.46 13.17 4.56
CA SER A 169 -15.92 11.98 5.23
C SER A 169 -15.97 12.06 6.76
N GLY A 170 -16.29 13.22 7.34
CA GLY A 170 -16.38 13.41 8.78
C GLY A 170 -15.03 13.25 9.50
N ALA A 171 -13.93 13.17 8.76
CA ALA A 171 -12.59 13.12 9.31
C ALA A 171 -12.34 14.44 10.06
N PRO A 172 -12.13 14.42 11.40
CA PRO A 172 -11.66 15.60 12.09
C PRO A 172 -10.39 16.06 11.38
N GLY A 173 -10.33 17.36 11.04
CA GLY A 173 -9.27 17.96 10.26
C GLY A 173 -7.93 17.36 10.65
N THR A 174 -7.20 16.86 9.65
CA THR A 174 -5.89 16.22 9.79
C THR A 174 -5.02 17.05 10.73
N ALA A 175 -5.00 16.69 12.01
CA ALA A 175 -3.81 16.92 12.80
C ALA A 175 -2.70 16.25 11.98
N PRO A 176 -1.63 16.98 11.61
CA PRO A 176 -0.55 16.36 10.87
C PRO A 176 -0.16 15.10 11.65
N PHE A 177 -0.05 13.98 10.94
CA PHE A 177 0.78 12.88 11.42
C PHE A 177 2.03 13.54 11.98
N PRO A 178 2.42 13.27 13.25
CA PRO A 178 3.56 13.96 13.83
C PRO A 178 4.72 13.78 12.86
N ALA A 179 5.13 14.88 12.24
CA ALA A 179 6.32 14.92 11.42
C ALA A 179 7.42 14.35 12.30
N ALA A 180 8.19 13.39 11.76
CA ALA A 180 9.31 12.80 12.46
C ALA A 180 10.13 13.92 13.13
N GLY A 181 10.14 13.90 14.46
CA GLY A 181 10.62 15.01 15.27
C GLY A 181 10.51 14.67 16.75
N THR A 182 11.44 13.83 17.21
CA THR A 182 11.95 13.80 18.58
C THR A 182 10.92 13.72 19.71
N VAL A 183 10.60 12.51 20.18
CA VAL A 183 10.15 12.32 21.57
C VAL A 183 11.39 12.02 22.41
N PRO A 184 11.84 12.92 23.31
CA PRO A 184 12.85 12.56 24.29
C PRO A 184 12.21 11.54 25.24
N LEU A 185 12.86 10.39 25.37
CA LEU A 185 12.62 9.45 26.46
C LEU A 185 12.84 10.20 27.79
N PRO A 186 11.93 10.11 28.78
CA PRO A 186 12.37 10.04 30.15
C PRO A 186 12.83 8.60 30.41
N LEU A 187 14.13 8.46 30.63
CA LEU A 187 14.65 7.41 31.49
C LEU A 187 14.12 7.69 32.92
N CYS A 188 13.80 6.61 33.62
CA CYS A 188 13.25 6.46 34.98
C CYS A 188 11.73 6.24 35.03
#